data_AF-A0A517PRG1-F1
#
_entry.id   AF-A0A517PRG1-F1
#
_cell.length_a   1.000
_cell.length_b   1.000
_cell.length_c   1.000
_cell.angle_alpha   90.00
_cell.angle_beta   90.00
_cell.angle_gamma   90.00
#
_symmetry.space_group_name_H-M   'P 1'
#
loop_
_entity.id
_entity.type
_entity.pdbx_description
1 polymer ?
#
loop_
_entity_poly.entity_id
_entity_poly.type
_entity_poly.pdbx_seq_one_letter_code
_entity_poly.pdbx_strand_id
1 'polypeptide(L)'
;MLWNRFPGFCLAFLFLGLFAGTVCAEEPKYAPMPWHLADLWWEMSEEVLFESYSIDVTISDEVPETKRLYISPIGLGHLSQTPFYGGLQTQSDGYTLQNRQLRKLGPGLLMSMWGERSPQAIRPGEGGFFQSSGHEGDFVSVRRPFKWSKGTYTYKIIRLDREVINGKPCTWVGAFLESRAKNETIFIGALRFPGENLKLSPRIASFVEVYGARIPVEEIPRVTVTFGNLQVNGKPATVKSVEALYPKGVPDYADAKLKDGRIEIEVGKPVQERRSRQIRFAFD
;
A
#
# COMPACT_ATOMS: atom_id res chain seq x y z
N MET A 1 83.33 33.24 2.28
CA MET A 1 83.66 34.66 2.50
C MET A 1 82.64 35.48 1.73
N LEU A 2 81.68 36.09 2.47
CA LEU A 2 81.49 37.55 2.63
C LEU A 2 80.84 38.20 1.39
N TRP A 3 79.78 39.01 1.45
CA TRP A 3 78.97 39.53 2.56
C TRP A 3 77.78 40.31 1.95
N ASN A 4 76.62 40.27 2.61
CA ASN A 4 75.67 41.36 2.90
C ASN A 4 75.30 42.41 1.82
N ARG A 5 74.00 42.69 1.66
CA ARG A 5 73.19 43.56 2.55
C ARG A 5 71.67 43.54 2.24
N PHE A 6 70.90 43.36 3.31
CA PHE A 6 69.46 43.65 3.56
C PHE A 6 69.18 45.19 3.63
N PRO A 7 67.96 45.72 3.95
CA PRO A 7 66.64 45.09 4.17
C PRO A 7 65.43 45.82 3.52
N GLY A 8 64.26 45.19 3.58
CA GLY A 8 62.95 45.86 3.47
C GLY A 8 61.86 45.05 4.17
N PHE A 9 61.45 45.52 5.34
CA PHE A 9 60.31 45.03 6.15
C PHE A 9 59.00 45.05 5.35
N CYS A 10 58.12 44.06 5.54
CA CYS A 10 56.77 44.28 6.09
C CYS A 10 55.91 43.01 6.17
N LEU A 11 55.40 42.82 7.39
CA LEU A 11 54.12 42.22 7.80
C LEU A 11 53.77 40.77 7.38
N ALA A 12 53.86 39.91 8.41
CA ALA A 12 53.09 38.70 8.54
C ALA A 12 51.58 39.01 8.64
N PHE A 13 50.77 38.27 7.88
CA PHE A 13 49.38 38.00 8.21
C PHE A 13 49.19 36.48 8.27
N LEU A 14 49.16 35.97 9.51
CA LEU A 14 48.61 34.67 9.85
C LEU A 14 47.09 34.73 9.61
N PHE A 15 46.62 34.18 8.49
CA PHE A 15 45.22 33.79 8.38
C PHE A 15 45.06 32.38 8.94
N LEU A 16 44.73 32.31 10.23
CA LEU A 16 44.03 31.18 10.82
C LEU A 16 42.63 31.11 10.17
N GLY A 17 42.53 30.40 9.05
CA GLY A 17 41.24 29.98 8.50
C GLY A 17 40.70 28.86 9.37
N LEU A 18 39.83 29.20 10.33
CA LEU A 18 38.93 28.27 10.98
C LEU A 18 38.22 27.45 9.90
N PHE A 19 38.52 26.15 9.81
CA PHE A 19 37.62 25.18 9.20
C PHE A 19 36.36 25.14 10.07
N ALA A 20 35.41 26.04 9.79
CA ALA A 20 34.05 25.92 10.26
C ALA A 20 33.51 24.60 9.68
N GLY A 21 33.15 23.69 10.58
CA GLY A 21 32.86 22.31 10.26
C GLY A 21 31.82 22.16 9.17
N THR A 22 32.04 21.18 8.30
CA THR A 22 30.97 20.58 7.52
C THR A 22 30.02 19.89 8.50
N VAL A 23 29.04 20.63 9.03
CA VAL A 23 27.85 20.02 9.64
C VAL A 23 27.00 19.49 8.49
N CYS A 24 27.41 18.37 7.90
CA CYS A 24 26.52 17.57 7.06
C CYS A 24 25.73 16.64 7.99
N ALA A 25 24.62 17.13 8.53
CA ALA A 25 23.58 16.28 9.09
C ALA A 25 22.23 17.03 9.15
N GLU A 26 21.48 17.01 8.05
CA GLU A 26 20.01 17.02 8.14
C GLU A 26 19.43 15.94 7.24
N GLU A 27 19.30 14.73 7.81
CA GLU A 27 18.38 13.70 7.34
C GLU A 27 17.41 13.37 8.49
N PRO A 28 16.15 12.98 8.23
CA PRO A 28 15.20 13.57 7.30
C PRO A 28 13.96 14.13 8.03
N LYS A 29 13.34 15.17 7.45
CA LYS A 29 12.04 15.76 7.88
C LYS A 29 10.87 14.77 8.01
N TYR A 30 10.97 13.60 7.38
CA TYR A 30 9.89 12.61 7.28
C TYR A 30 10.36 11.23 7.73
N ALA A 31 9.40 10.46 8.26
CA ALA A 31 9.56 9.08 8.69
C ALA A 31 10.17 8.19 7.58
N PRO A 32 10.80 7.06 7.95
CA PRO A 32 11.23 6.07 6.97
C PRO A 32 10.09 5.62 6.06
N MET A 33 10.44 5.20 4.84
CA MET A 33 9.51 4.57 3.91
C MET A 33 9.01 3.23 4.49
N PRO A 34 7.79 2.78 4.13
CA PRO A 34 6.88 3.42 3.19
C PRO A 34 6.09 4.60 3.80
N TRP A 35 5.55 5.45 2.92
CA TRP A 35 4.73 6.60 3.26
C TRP A 35 3.27 6.32 2.94
N HIS A 36 2.51 5.91 3.96
CA HIS A 36 1.05 5.89 3.94
C HIS A 36 0.53 7.33 3.85
N LEU A 37 0.23 7.80 2.65
CA LEU A 37 -0.17 9.19 2.42
C LEU A 37 -1.57 9.47 2.99
N ALA A 38 -2.46 8.49 2.90
CA ALA A 38 -3.78 8.52 3.52
C ALA A 38 -4.27 7.08 3.76
N ASP A 39 -4.68 6.81 4.99
CA ASP A 39 -5.36 5.57 5.39
C ASP A 39 -6.84 5.88 5.65
N LEU A 40 -7.74 5.13 5.03
CA LEU A 40 -9.18 5.22 5.25
C LEU A 40 -9.63 4.02 6.08
N TRP A 41 -10.35 4.25 7.17
CA TRP A 41 -10.98 3.19 7.96
C TRP A 41 -12.48 3.22 7.77
N TRP A 42 -13.01 2.21 7.08
CA TRP A 42 -14.44 2.02 6.85
C TRP A 42 -15.05 1.32 8.05
N GLU A 43 -15.96 2.01 8.74
CA GLU A 43 -16.73 1.46 9.86
C GLU A 43 -18.07 0.95 9.34
N MET A 44 -18.23 -0.37 9.29
CA MET A 44 -19.47 -1.04 8.88
C MET A 44 -20.34 -1.38 10.10
N SER A 45 -21.55 -1.87 9.84
CA SER A 45 -22.56 -2.09 10.88
C SER A 45 -22.22 -3.19 11.88
N GLU A 46 -21.77 -4.36 11.41
CA GLU A 46 -21.57 -5.55 12.23
C GLU A 46 -20.58 -6.54 11.59
N GLU A 47 -20.08 -7.48 12.39
CA GLU A 47 -19.34 -8.64 11.92
C GLU A 47 -20.31 -9.61 11.22
N VAL A 48 -19.94 -10.12 10.05
CA VAL A 48 -20.80 -11.03 9.28
C VAL A 48 -20.07 -12.30 8.88
N LEU A 49 -20.82 -13.40 8.68
CA LEU A 49 -20.27 -14.60 8.04
C LEU A 49 -19.82 -14.24 6.62
N PHE A 50 -18.58 -14.59 6.28
CA PHE A 50 -17.95 -14.15 5.04
C PHE A 50 -18.22 -15.10 3.87
N GLU A 51 -18.84 -14.56 2.82
CA GLU A 51 -18.93 -15.17 1.49
C GLU A 51 -18.18 -14.32 0.46
N SER A 52 -18.31 -12.99 0.51
CA SER A 52 -17.51 -12.09 -0.33
C SER A 52 -17.43 -10.67 0.23
N TYR A 53 -16.39 -9.96 -0.19
CA TYR A 53 -16.25 -8.51 -0.01
C TYR A 53 -15.75 -7.90 -1.31
N SER A 54 -16.28 -6.74 -1.68
CA SER A 54 -15.73 -5.96 -2.80
C SER A 54 -15.83 -4.46 -2.58
N ILE A 55 -14.95 -3.72 -3.23
CA ILE A 55 -14.92 -2.27 -3.23
C ILE A 55 -14.48 -1.78 -4.62
N ASP A 56 -15.11 -0.72 -5.09
CA ASP A 56 -14.68 -0.05 -6.31
C ASP A 56 -13.53 0.91 -6.00
N VAL A 57 -12.53 0.89 -6.88
CA VAL A 57 -11.42 1.85 -6.91
C VAL A 57 -11.36 2.50 -8.29
N THR A 58 -11.40 3.83 -8.33
CA THR A 58 -11.24 4.61 -9.55
C THR A 58 -9.94 5.40 -9.48
N ILE A 59 -9.15 5.34 -10.55
CA ILE A 59 -7.87 6.00 -10.70
C ILE A 59 -8.03 7.02 -11.83
N SER A 60 -7.86 8.31 -11.55
CA SER A 60 -8.17 9.39 -12.52
C SER A 60 -7.11 9.56 -13.61
N ASP A 61 -5.85 9.26 -13.31
CA ASP A 61 -4.70 9.59 -14.14
C ASP A 61 -3.81 8.37 -14.37
N GLU A 62 -3.04 8.40 -15.46
CA GLU A 62 -2.00 7.39 -15.66
C GLU A 62 -0.91 7.56 -14.61
N VAL A 63 -0.51 6.46 -13.97
CA VAL A 63 0.58 6.44 -13.00
C VAL A 63 1.78 5.77 -13.67
N PRO A 64 2.92 6.44 -13.83
CA PRO A 64 4.10 5.83 -14.42
C PRO A 64 4.56 4.61 -13.61
N GLU A 65 4.94 3.52 -14.27
CA GLU A 65 5.40 2.28 -13.62
C GLU A 65 6.65 2.50 -12.73
N THR A 66 7.39 3.58 -12.97
CA THR A 66 8.56 4.00 -12.17
C THR A 66 8.19 4.59 -10.81
N LYS A 67 6.96 5.10 -10.66
CA LYS A 67 6.48 5.70 -9.41
C LYS A 67 5.97 4.59 -8.53
N ARG A 68 6.61 4.33 -7.39
CA ARG A 68 6.28 3.24 -6.46
C ARG A 68 5.02 3.55 -5.64
N LEU A 69 3.87 3.47 -6.29
CA LEU A 69 2.56 3.74 -5.71
C LEU A 69 1.84 2.42 -5.43
N TYR A 70 1.30 2.29 -4.22
CA TYR A 70 0.42 1.22 -3.84
C TYR A 70 -0.97 1.81 -3.51
N ILE A 71 -1.96 1.39 -4.28
CA ILE A 71 -3.37 1.66 -4.03
C ILE A 71 -3.99 0.39 -3.46
N SER A 72 -4.43 0.45 -2.21
CA SER A 72 -4.93 -0.69 -1.48
C SER A 72 -6.41 -0.53 -1.17
N PRO A 73 -7.33 -1.13 -1.96
CA PRO A 73 -8.75 -1.15 -1.63
C PRO A 73 -9.04 -1.95 -0.35
N ILE A 74 -8.14 -2.88 0.02
CA ILE A 74 -8.13 -3.56 1.31
C ILE A 74 -6.76 -3.34 1.98
N GLY A 75 -6.61 -2.24 2.69
CA GLY A 75 -5.40 -1.85 3.41
C GLY A 75 -5.10 -2.71 4.64
N LEU A 76 -6.14 -3.06 5.39
CA LEU A 76 -6.11 -4.03 6.48
C LEU A 76 -7.55 -4.48 6.76
N GLY A 77 -7.84 -5.75 6.54
CA GLY A 77 -9.06 -6.40 6.99
C GLY A 77 -8.75 -7.61 7.86
N HIS A 78 -9.76 -8.13 8.55
CA HIS A 78 -9.66 -9.43 9.21
C HIS A 78 -10.73 -10.37 8.70
N LEU A 79 -10.31 -11.61 8.43
CA LEU A 79 -11.20 -12.76 8.35
C LEU A 79 -11.03 -13.55 9.64
N SER A 80 -12.02 -13.48 10.51
CA SER A 80 -11.98 -13.88 11.90
C SER A 80 -10.82 -13.16 12.61
N GLN A 81 -9.77 -13.87 13.02
CA GLN A 81 -8.60 -13.30 13.69
C GLN A 81 -7.40 -13.13 12.75
N THR A 82 -7.55 -13.48 11.47
CA THR A 82 -6.44 -13.49 10.52
C THR A 82 -6.42 -12.18 9.73
N PRO A 83 -5.38 -11.35 9.88
CA PRO A 83 -5.27 -10.10 9.15
C PRO A 83 -4.84 -10.35 7.70
N PHE A 84 -5.38 -9.54 6.80
CA PHE A 84 -5.08 -9.63 5.37
C PHE A 84 -5.17 -8.24 4.71
N TYR A 85 -4.55 -8.12 3.53
CA TYR A 85 -4.57 -6.91 2.73
C TYR A 85 -4.44 -7.25 1.23
N GLY A 86 -4.76 -6.29 0.35
CA GLY A 86 -4.63 -6.49 -1.09
C GLY A 86 -4.96 -5.25 -1.91
N GLY A 87 -4.40 -5.21 -3.12
CA GLY A 87 -4.60 -4.11 -4.04
C GLY A 87 -3.66 -4.13 -5.23
N LEU A 88 -3.32 -2.93 -5.72
CA LEU A 88 -2.61 -2.69 -6.97
C LEU A 88 -1.31 -1.92 -6.73
N GLN A 89 -0.19 -2.47 -7.18
CA GLN A 89 1.12 -1.85 -7.11
C GLN A 89 1.62 -1.52 -8.52
N THR A 90 2.33 -0.40 -8.67
CA THR A 90 3.04 -0.07 -9.92
C THR A 90 4.29 -0.94 -10.13
N GLN A 91 4.84 -1.52 -9.06
CA GLN A 91 5.84 -2.55 -9.13
C GLN A 91 5.63 -3.63 -8.06
N SER A 92 5.28 -4.81 -8.51
CA SER A 92 5.20 -6.02 -7.69
C SER A 92 6.36 -6.95 -7.99
N ASP A 93 6.70 -7.78 -7.02
CA ASP A 93 7.70 -8.82 -7.12
C ASP A 93 7.17 -10.16 -6.64
N GLY A 94 7.85 -11.25 -7.02
CA GLY A 94 7.41 -12.57 -6.61
C GLY A 94 8.26 -13.71 -7.13
N TYR A 95 7.97 -14.88 -6.57
CA TYR A 95 8.54 -16.18 -6.90
C TYR A 95 7.57 -17.00 -7.73
N THR A 96 8.09 -17.96 -8.48
CA THR A 96 7.30 -19.05 -9.07
C THR A 96 7.45 -20.30 -8.21
N LEU A 97 6.52 -21.25 -8.32
CA LEU A 97 6.64 -22.52 -7.58
C LEU A 97 7.90 -23.30 -8.00
N GLN A 98 8.30 -23.18 -9.26
CA GLN A 98 9.43 -23.89 -9.86
C GLN A 98 10.77 -23.20 -9.58
N ASN A 99 10.76 -21.87 -9.40
CA ASN A 99 11.98 -21.08 -9.20
C ASN A 99 11.76 -19.99 -8.15
N ARG A 100 12.56 -20.08 -7.07
CA ARG A 100 12.56 -19.19 -5.91
C ARG A 100 13.49 -17.96 -6.06
N GLN A 101 13.92 -17.63 -7.27
CA GLN A 101 14.55 -16.34 -7.54
C GLN A 101 13.48 -15.24 -7.61
N LEU A 102 13.68 -14.18 -6.83
CA LEU A 102 12.76 -13.03 -6.80
C LEU A 102 12.80 -12.32 -8.14
N ARG A 103 11.62 -12.09 -8.73
CA ARG A 103 11.49 -11.39 -10.02
C ARG A 103 10.78 -10.06 -9.83
N LYS A 104 11.25 -9.03 -10.52
CA LYS A 104 10.50 -7.78 -10.69
C LYS A 104 9.45 -7.99 -11.78
N LEU A 105 8.19 -7.83 -11.43
CA LEU A 105 7.06 -8.13 -12.30
C LEU A 105 6.48 -6.88 -13.00
N GLY A 106 6.90 -5.67 -12.58
CA GLY A 106 6.24 -4.42 -12.98
C GLY A 106 4.88 -4.28 -12.31
N PRO A 107 3.94 -3.52 -12.90
CA PRO A 107 2.62 -3.33 -12.35
C PRO A 107 1.91 -4.66 -12.10
N GLY A 108 1.25 -4.77 -10.96
CA GLY A 108 0.58 -6.00 -10.58
C GLY A 108 -0.36 -5.88 -9.42
N LEU A 109 -1.04 -6.99 -9.19
CA LEU A 109 -2.09 -7.17 -8.20
C LEU A 109 -1.58 -8.10 -7.11
N LEU A 110 -2.06 -7.91 -5.90
CA LEU A 110 -1.68 -8.77 -4.77
C LEU A 110 -2.81 -8.95 -3.78
N MET A 111 -2.83 -10.12 -3.13
CA MET A 111 -3.48 -10.32 -1.84
C MET A 111 -2.48 -11.00 -0.91
N SER A 112 -2.41 -10.54 0.33
CA SER A 112 -1.52 -11.07 1.36
C SER A 112 -2.29 -11.39 2.64
N MET A 113 -1.80 -12.37 3.38
CA MET A 113 -2.34 -12.83 4.65
C MET A 113 -1.19 -12.98 5.65
N TRP A 114 -1.37 -12.42 6.85
CA TRP A 114 -0.38 -12.48 7.92
C TRP A 114 -0.49 -13.78 8.75
N GLY A 115 0.58 -14.12 9.46
CA GLY A 115 0.64 -15.26 10.39
C GLY A 115 0.89 -16.62 9.73
N GLU A 116 1.39 -16.63 8.50
CA GLU A 116 1.64 -17.85 7.72
C GLU A 116 2.92 -17.69 6.89
N ARG A 117 3.61 -18.80 6.62
CA ARG A 117 4.84 -18.87 5.80
C ARG A 117 4.85 -20.02 4.80
N SER A 118 3.94 -20.98 4.94
CA SER A 118 3.85 -22.17 4.12
C SER A 118 3.45 -21.82 2.68
N PRO A 119 4.27 -22.16 1.66
CA PRO A 119 3.85 -22.05 0.26
C PRO A 119 2.61 -22.89 -0.08
N GLN A 120 2.32 -23.93 0.72
CA GLN A 120 1.12 -24.76 0.58
C GLN A 120 -0.18 -24.02 0.95
N ALA A 121 -0.08 -22.87 1.63
CA ALA A 121 -1.21 -21.99 1.90
C ALA A 121 -1.49 -20.99 0.76
N ILE A 122 -0.85 -21.19 -0.40
CA ILE A 122 -0.89 -20.28 -1.54
C ILE A 122 -1.31 -21.03 -2.81
N ARG A 123 -2.30 -20.51 -3.52
CA ARG A 123 -2.67 -20.94 -4.88
C ARG A 123 -2.56 -19.73 -5.81
N PRO A 124 -1.41 -19.51 -6.47
CA PRO A 124 -1.30 -18.46 -7.48
C PRO A 124 -2.31 -18.70 -8.60
N GLY A 125 -2.88 -17.63 -9.17
CA GLY A 125 -3.63 -17.75 -10.42
C GLY A 125 -2.74 -18.26 -11.56
N GLU A 126 -3.32 -18.65 -12.70
CA GLU A 126 -2.55 -19.04 -13.89
C GLU A 126 -1.55 -17.94 -14.26
N GLY A 127 -0.25 -18.22 -14.40
CA GLY A 127 0.79 -17.21 -14.64
C GLY A 127 1.01 -16.24 -13.46
N GLY A 128 0.51 -16.60 -12.27
CA GLY A 128 0.70 -15.89 -11.03
C GLY A 128 2.02 -16.25 -10.35
N PHE A 129 2.41 -15.40 -9.42
CA PHE A 129 3.58 -15.49 -8.58
C PHE A 129 3.14 -15.49 -7.12
N PHE A 130 4.08 -15.71 -6.21
CA PHE A 130 3.80 -15.60 -4.79
C PHE A 130 4.96 -14.98 -4.02
N GLN A 131 4.67 -14.55 -2.78
CA GLN A 131 5.69 -14.30 -1.78
C GLN A 131 5.39 -15.05 -0.48
N SER A 132 6.46 -15.41 0.22
CA SER A 132 6.44 -15.84 1.61
C SER A 132 7.66 -15.22 2.27
N SER A 133 7.43 -14.33 3.24
CA SER A 133 8.50 -13.57 3.88
C SER A 133 8.20 -13.34 5.35
N GLY A 134 9.26 -13.04 6.10
CA GLY A 134 9.22 -12.70 7.53
C GLY A 134 9.84 -11.34 7.83
N HIS A 135 10.28 -10.60 6.81
CA HIS A 135 11.03 -9.35 7.00
C HIS A 135 10.20 -8.24 7.63
N GLU A 136 8.88 -8.27 7.44
CA GLU A 136 7.92 -7.31 7.97
C GLU A 136 6.94 -7.98 8.95
N GLY A 137 7.28 -9.20 9.39
CA GLY A 137 6.35 -10.17 9.99
C GLY A 137 6.06 -11.32 9.02
N ASP A 138 5.58 -12.43 9.57
CA ASP A 138 5.30 -13.62 8.76
C ASP A 138 4.06 -13.42 7.89
N PHE A 139 4.21 -13.55 6.58
CA PHE A 139 3.09 -13.50 5.64
C PHE A 139 3.29 -14.41 4.42
N VAL A 140 2.16 -14.70 3.78
CA VAL A 140 2.07 -15.27 2.43
C VAL A 140 1.27 -14.35 1.52
N SER A 141 1.58 -14.36 0.23
CA SER A 141 0.96 -13.46 -0.75
C SER A 141 0.82 -14.11 -2.12
N VAL A 142 -0.33 -13.94 -2.77
CA VAL A 142 -0.50 -14.20 -4.21
C VAL A 142 -0.26 -12.92 -4.98
N ARG A 143 0.42 -13.03 -6.13
CA ARG A 143 0.87 -11.90 -6.96
C ARG A 143 0.50 -12.16 -8.42
N ARG A 144 -0.04 -11.16 -9.11
CA ARG A 144 -0.41 -11.28 -10.53
C ARG A 144 0.12 -10.09 -11.31
N PRO A 145 1.11 -10.27 -12.21
CA PRO A 145 1.51 -9.22 -13.13
C PRO A 145 0.29 -8.76 -13.93
N PHE A 146 0.00 -7.47 -13.90
CA PHE A 146 -1.13 -6.89 -14.61
C PHE A 146 -0.87 -5.39 -14.78
N LYS A 147 -0.75 -4.97 -16.03
CA LYS A 147 -0.62 -3.56 -16.41
C LYS A 147 -1.97 -2.87 -16.29
N TRP A 148 -2.32 -2.50 -15.06
CA TRP A 148 -3.42 -1.60 -14.78
C TRP A 148 -3.04 -0.18 -15.24
N SER A 149 -4.07 0.58 -15.63
CA SER A 149 -4.00 1.98 -16.05
C SER A 149 -5.04 2.79 -15.28
N LYS A 150 -5.20 4.07 -15.62
CA LYS A 150 -6.37 4.83 -15.15
C LYS A 150 -7.68 4.13 -15.51
N GLY A 151 -8.72 4.35 -14.71
CA GLY A 151 -10.04 3.73 -14.87
C GLY A 151 -10.61 3.20 -13.56
N THR A 152 -11.78 2.56 -13.67
CA THR A 152 -12.49 1.97 -12.54
C THR A 152 -12.31 0.46 -12.51
N TYR A 153 -12.01 -0.05 -11.33
CA TYR A 153 -11.88 -1.47 -11.04
C TYR A 153 -12.71 -1.83 -9.82
N THR A 154 -13.11 -3.09 -9.74
CA THR A 154 -13.68 -3.66 -8.51
C THR A 154 -12.69 -4.69 -7.98
N TYR A 155 -12.15 -4.42 -6.78
CA TYR A 155 -11.31 -5.38 -6.08
C TYR A 155 -12.20 -6.24 -5.19
N LYS A 156 -12.09 -7.56 -5.32
CA LYS A 156 -13.03 -8.51 -4.71
C LYS A 156 -12.30 -9.68 -4.08
N ILE A 157 -12.76 -10.12 -2.91
CA ILE A 157 -12.40 -11.40 -2.32
C ILE A 157 -13.64 -12.27 -2.16
N ILE A 158 -13.49 -13.58 -2.37
CA ILE A 158 -14.59 -14.55 -2.35
C ILE A 158 -14.14 -15.80 -1.60
N ARG A 159 -15.03 -16.34 -0.75
CA ARG A 159 -14.91 -17.67 -0.17
C ARG A 159 -14.90 -18.73 -1.27
N LEU A 160 -13.96 -19.67 -1.23
CA LEU A 160 -13.84 -20.79 -2.16
C LEU A 160 -14.06 -22.12 -1.42
N ASP A 161 -13.28 -23.14 -1.76
CA ASP A 161 -13.34 -24.48 -1.19
C ASP A 161 -12.77 -24.56 0.23
N ARG A 162 -13.25 -25.56 0.96
CA ARG A 162 -12.74 -25.96 2.28
C ARG A 162 -11.61 -26.96 2.13
N GLU A 163 -10.65 -26.90 3.04
CA GLU A 163 -9.59 -27.89 3.20
C GLU A 163 -9.47 -28.28 4.68
N VAL A 164 -8.91 -29.46 4.97
CA VAL A 164 -8.57 -29.86 6.35
C VAL A 164 -7.07 -30.10 6.43
N ILE A 165 -6.40 -29.38 7.32
CA ILE A 165 -4.96 -29.48 7.55
C ILE A 165 -4.72 -29.91 8.99
N ASN A 166 -4.12 -31.08 9.18
CA ASN A 166 -3.83 -31.64 10.51
C ASN A 166 -5.07 -31.69 11.41
N GLY A 167 -6.21 -32.11 10.84
CA GLY A 167 -7.50 -32.18 11.53
C GLY A 167 -8.18 -30.83 11.78
N LYS A 168 -7.58 -29.69 11.38
CA LYS A 168 -8.16 -28.36 11.54
C LYS A 168 -8.79 -27.89 10.22
N PRO A 169 -10.03 -27.37 10.23
CA PRO A 169 -10.63 -26.83 9.02
C PRO A 169 -9.96 -25.53 8.61
N CYS A 170 -9.81 -25.37 7.31
CA CYS A 170 -9.33 -24.18 6.63
C CYS A 170 -10.26 -23.83 5.47
N THR A 171 -10.25 -22.58 5.06
CA THR A 171 -11.05 -22.07 3.94
C THR A 171 -10.13 -21.35 2.96
N TRP A 172 -10.24 -21.67 1.68
CA TRP A 172 -9.58 -20.91 0.62
C TRP A 172 -10.36 -19.63 0.33
N VAL A 173 -9.65 -18.51 0.22
CA VAL A 173 -10.23 -17.21 -0.15
C VAL A 173 -9.51 -16.71 -1.38
N GLY A 174 -10.25 -16.53 -2.46
CA GLY A 174 -9.74 -16.05 -3.75
C GLY A 174 -9.84 -14.53 -3.87
N ALA A 175 -8.83 -13.92 -4.49
CA ALA A 175 -8.82 -12.50 -4.84
C ALA A 175 -8.98 -12.29 -6.35
N PHE A 176 -9.76 -11.29 -6.70
CA PHE A 176 -10.14 -10.94 -8.06
C PHE A 176 -10.06 -9.43 -8.27
N LEU A 177 -9.74 -9.04 -9.50
CA LEU A 177 -9.91 -7.67 -9.97
C LEU A 177 -10.81 -7.69 -11.20
N GLU A 178 -11.91 -6.95 -11.17
CA GLU A 178 -12.74 -6.71 -12.33
C GLU A 178 -12.36 -5.36 -12.95
N SER A 179 -11.94 -5.33 -14.21
CA SER A 179 -11.71 -4.10 -14.96
C SER A 179 -12.97 -3.70 -15.71
N ARG A 180 -13.58 -2.57 -15.35
CA ARG A 180 -14.82 -2.09 -15.99
C ARG A 180 -14.61 -1.73 -17.46
N ALA A 181 -13.47 -1.14 -17.78
CA ALA A 181 -13.13 -0.73 -19.14
C ALA A 181 -12.85 -1.91 -20.07
N LYS A 182 -12.17 -2.95 -19.56
CA LYS A 182 -11.81 -4.15 -20.34
C LYS A 182 -12.88 -5.24 -20.31
N ASN A 183 -13.91 -5.09 -19.45
CA ASN A 183 -14.91 -6.11 -19.15
C ASN A 183 -14.27 -7.48 -18.86
N GLU A 184 -13.20 -7.45 -18.04
CA GLU A 184 -12.36 -8.60 -17.73
C GLU A 184 -12.31 -8.82 -16.22
N THR A 185 -12.42 -10.07 -15.80
CA THR A 185 -12.17 -10.49 -14.42
C THR A 185 -10.84 -11.24 -14.35
N ILE A 186 -9.89 -10.71 -13.60
CA ILE A 186 -8.60 -11.34 -13.36
C ILE A 186 -8.65 -12.07 -12.02
N PHE A 187 -8.45 -13.39 -12.03
CA PHE A 187 -8.15 -14.15 -10.81
C PHE A 187 -6.69 -13.95 -10.43
N ILE A 188 -6.44 -13.34 -9.27
CA ILE A 188 -5.09 -13.05 -8.76
C ILE A 188 -4.48 -14.32 -8.17
N GLY A 189 -5.30 -15.06 -7.42
CA GLY A 189 -4.94 -16.28 -6.71
C GLY A 189 -5.77 -16.43 -5.44
N ALA A 190 -5.48 -17.46 -4.65
CA ALA A 190 -6.15 -17.71 -3.37
C ALA A 190 -5.15 -17.99 -2.24
N LEU A 191 -5.55 -17.63 -1.02
CA LEU A 191 -4.82 -17.92 0.21
C LEU A 191 -5.70 -18.76 1.14
N ARG A 192 -5.06 -19.62 1.93
CA ARG A 192 -5.76 -20.51 2.87
C ARG A 192 -5.83 -19.90 4.26
N PHE A 193 -7.05 -19.54 4.67
CA PHE A 193 -7.34 -19.00 5.99
C PHE A 193 -7.71 -20.11 6.99
N PRO A 194 -7.31 -20.00 8.26
CA PRO A 194 -7.74 -20.92 9.30
C PRO A 194 -9.22 -20.74 9.65
N GLY A 195 -9.93 -21.85 9.81
CA GLY A 195 -11.34 -21.88 10.17
C GLY A 195 -12.26 -22.17 8.98
N GLU A 196 -13.43 -22.72 9.30
CA GLU A 196 -14.49 -23.01 8.33
C GLU A 196 -15.42 -21.81 8.16
N ASN A 197 -15.92 -21.24 9.25
CA ASN A 197 -16.88 -20.14 9.24
C ASN A 197 -16.13 -18.82 9.46
N LEU A 198 -15.44 -18.36 8.41
CA LEU A 198 -14.73 -17.08 8.44
C LEU A 198 -15.71 -15.93 8.65
N LYS A 199 -15.33 -14.94 9.44
CA LYS A 199 -16.15 -13.75 9.67
C LYS A 199 -15.43 -12.49 9.23
N LEU A 200 -16.09 -11.62 8.49
CA LEU A 200 -15.50 -10.35 8.08
C LEU A 200 -15.58 -9.33 9.21
N SER A 201 -14.46 -8.71 9.58
CA SER A 201 -14.45 -7.65 10.58
C SER A 201 -15.31 -6.45 10.14
N PRO A 202 -16.02 -5.78 11.07
CA PRO A 202 -16.82 -4.60 10.76
C PRO A 202 -15.96 -3.38 10.38
N ARG A 203 -14.65 -3.44 10.62
CA ARG A 203 -13.70 -2.39 10.28
C ARG A 203 -12.69 -2.91 9.27
N ILE A 204 -12.55 -2.21 8.14
CA ILE A 204 -11.61 -2.53 7.07
C ILE A 204 -10.93 -1.24 6.65
N ALA A 205 -9.62 -1.27 6.41
CA ALA A 205 -8.91 -0.12 5.87
C ALA A 205 -8.86 -0.15 4.33
N SER A 206 -8.68 1.02 3.72
CA SER A 206 -8.11 1.21 2.39
C SER A 206 -6.98 2.24 2.52
N PHE A 207 -6.01 2.29 1.60
CA PHE A 207 -4.99 3.34 1.65
C PHE A 207 -4.40 3.68 0.29
N VAL A 208 -3.68 4.80 0.25
CA VAL A 208 -2.72 5.13 -0.80
C VAL A 208 -1.34 5.35 -0.17
N GLU A 209 -0.35 4.63 -0.66
CA GLU A 209 1.01 4.58 -0.11
C GLU A 209 2.05 4.78 -1.22
N VAL A 210 3.13 5.49 -0.90
CA VAL A 210 4.36 5.46 -1.70
C VAL A 210 5.37 4.57 -0.99
N TYR A 211 5.94 3.59 -1.69
CA TYR A 211 6.84 2.59 -1.12
C TYR A 211 8.22 2.55 -1.80
N GLY A 212 9.12 1.71 -1.28
CA GLY A 212 10.46 1.55 -1.83
C GLY A 212 11.45 2.61 -1.36
N ALA A 213 12.42 2.97 -2.21
CA ALA A 213 13.42 3.96 -1.87
C ALA A 213 12.79 5.34 -1.66
N ARG A 214 13.38 6.14 -0.77
CA ARG A 214 12.98 7.51 -0.52
C ARG A 214 13.07 8.33 -1.81
N ILE A 215 12.04 9.14 -2.07
CA ILE A 215 11.97 10.06 -3.22
C ILE A 215 11.80 11.50 -2.75
N PRO A 216 12.13 12.51 -3.58
CA PRO A 216 11.66 13.88 -3.38
C PRO A 216 10.13 13.93 -3.32
N VAL A 217 9.56 14.83 -2.50
CA VAL A 217 8.09 14.87 -2.33
C VAL A 217 7.36 15.37 -3.59
N GLU A 218 8.05 16.17 -4.41
CA GLU A 218 7.60 16.65 -5.71
C GLU A 218 7.48 15.52 -6.74
N GLU A 219 8.11 14.37 -6.46
CA GLU A 219 8.05 13.18 -7.28
C GLU A 219 6.91 12.23 -6.94
N ILE A 220 6.16 12.48 -5.86
CA ILE A 220 4.92 11.76 -5.54
C ILE A 220 3.96 11.91 -6.74
N PRO A 221 3.41 10.80 -7.27
CA PRO A 221 2.56 10.88 -8.46
C PRO A 221 1.31 11.72 -8.19
N ARG A 222 0.92 12.53 -9.18
CA ARG A 222 -0.34 13.28 -9.16
C ARG A 222 -1.44 12.39 -9.70
N VAL A 223 -2.39 12.03 -8.83
CA VAL A 223 -3.52 11.17 -9.17
C VAL A 223 -4.62 11.36 -8.14
N THR A 224 -5.87 11.23 -8.56
CA THR A 224 -7.00 11.08 -7.65
C THR A 224 -7.40 9.61 -7.59
N VAL A 225 -7.52 9.09 -6.37
CA VAL A 225 -7.97 7.73 -6.10
C VAL A 225 -9.31 7.80 -5.38
N THR A 226 -10.34 7.23 -5.96
CA THR A 226 -11.69 7.21 -5.38
C THR A 226 -12.05 5.80 -4.94
N PHE A 227 -12.45 5.64 -3.69
CA PHE A 227 -12.95 4.39 -3.14
C PHE A 227 -14.46 4.50 -2.85
N GLY A 228 -15.21 3.45 -3.16
CA GLY A 228 -16.64 3.41 -2.85
C GLY A 228 -17.34 2.14 -3.32
N ASN A 229 -18.68 2.15 -3.32
CA ASN A 229 -19.51 1.00 -3.70
C ASN A 229 -19.11 -0.30 -2.97
N LEU A 230 -18.86 -0.18 -1.66
CA LEU A 230 -18.54 -1.33 -0.82
C LEU A 230 -19.70 -2.32 -0.84
N GLN A 231 -19.39 -3.60 -1.05
CA GLN A 231 -20.36 -4.68 -0.96
C GLN A 231 -19.82 -5.80 -0.07
N VAL A 232 -20.73 -6.36 0.71
CA VAL A 232 -20.50 -7.53 1.55
C VAL A 232 -21.55 -8.57 1.20
N ASN A 233 -21.08 -9.78 0.88
CA ASN A 233 -21.93 -10.91 0.46
C ASN A 233 -22.88 -10.55 -0.69
N GLY A 234 -22.39 -9.77 -1.67
CA GLY A 234 -23.13 -9.35 -2.85
C GLY A 234 -24.20 -8.27 -2.62
N LYS A 235 -24.25 -7.67 -1.42
CA LYS A 235 -25.16 -6.57 -1.08
C LYS A 235 -24.37 -5.31 -0.75
N PRO A 236 -24.88 -4.10 -1.06
CA PRO A 236 -24.29 -2.86 -0.59
C PRO A 236 -24.06 -2.89 0.93
N ALA A 237 -22.85 -2.56 1.37
CA ALA A 237 -22.52 -2.53 2.79
C ALA A 237 -23.14 -1.30 3.45
N THR A 238 -23.63 -1.44 4.68
CA THR A 238 -24.00 -0.30 5.51
C THR A 238 -22.74 0.29 6.16
N VAL A 239 -22.26 1.41 5.61
CA VAL A 239 -21.11 2.15 6.14
C VAL A 239 -21.63 3.23 7.08
N LYS A 240 -21.23 3.19 8.36
CA LYS A 240 -21.59 4.20 9.37
C LYS A 240 -20.73 5.46 9.24
N SER A 241 -19.45 5.28 8.97
CA SER A 241 -18.50 6.37 8.80
C SER A 241 -17.21 5.89 8.15
N VAL A 242 -16.44 6.84 7.61
CA VAL A 242 -15.06 6.60 7.20
C VAL A 242 -14.15 7.57 7.92
N GLU A 243 -13.12 7.06 8.59
CA GLU A 243 -12.06 7.87 9.18
C GLU A 243 -10.86 7.92 8.25
N ALA A 244 -10.51 9.11 7.76
CA ALA A 244 -9.25 9.35 7.08
C ALA A 244 -8.16 9.74 8.08
N LEU A 245 -7.09 8.96 8.12
CA LEU A 245 -5.90 9.15 8.94
C LEU A 245 -4.71 9.52 8.05
N TYR A 246 -3.96 10.54 8.47
CA TYR A 246 -2.72 11.00 7.84
C TYR A 246 -1.55 10.79 8.82
N PRO A 247 -0.81 9.68 8.72
CA PRO A 247 0.25 9.33 9.67
C PRO A 247 1.24 10.46 9.94
N LYS A 248 1.68 10.60 11.20
CA LYS A 248 2.65 11.62 11.59
C LYS A 248 3.99 11.37 10.90
N GLY A 249 4.68 12.45 10.53
CA GLY A 249 5.97 12.36 9.88
C GLY A 249 5.91 11.91 8.41
N VAL A 250 4.73 11.74 7.82
CA VAL A 250 4.55 11.51 6.38
C VAL A 250 4.29 12.86 5.67
N PRO A 251 4.78 13.07 4.43
CA PRO A 251 4.50 14.28 3.68
C PRO A 251 2.99 14.55 3.54
N ASP A 252 2.57 15.79 3.78
CA ASP A 252 1.19 16.23 3.58
C ASP A 252 0.90 16.45 2.10
N TYR A 253 0.82 15.34 1.36
CA TYR A 253 0.68 15.30 -0.11
C TYR A 253 -0.53 14.48 -0.58
N ALA A 254 -1.48 14.21 0.31
CA ALA A 254 -2.76 13.62 -0.02
C ALA A 254 -3.88 14.27 0.79
N ASP A 255 -5.08 14.43 0.21
CA ASP A 255 -6.24 14.93 0.93
C ASP A 255 -7.50 14.16 0.53
N ALA A 256 -8.24 13.67 1.52
CA ALA A 256 -9.43 12.87 1.37
C ALA A 256 -10.69 13.72 1.55
N LYS A 257 -11.70 13.50 0.70
CA LYS A 257 -13.00 14.19 0.74
C LYS A 257 -14.13 13.21 0.46
N LEU A 258 -15.25 13.37 1.17
CA LEU A 258 -16.50 12.68 0.87
C LEU A 258 -17.21 13.37 -0.30
N LYS A 259 -17.58 12.60 -1.32
CA LYS A 259 -18.34 13.07 -2.48
C LYS A 259 -19.21 11.94 -3.03
N ASP A 260 -20.50 12.19 -3.15
CA ASP A 260 -21.48 11.26 -3.71
C ASP A 260 -21.41 9.84 -3.10
N GLY A 261 -21.26 9.76 -1.77
CA GLY A 261 -21.14 8.48 -1.05
C GLY A 261 -19.84 7.72 -1.32
N ARG A 262 -18.79 8.40 -1.77
CA ARG A 262 -17.46 7.86 -2.04
C ARG A 262 -16.38 8.74 -1.42
N ILE A 263 -15.22 8.16 -1.12
CA ILE A 263 -14.06 8.94 -0.65
C ILE A 263 -13.09 9.14 -1.81
N GLU A 264 -12.88 10.40 -2.20
CA GLU A 264 -11.85 10.81 -3.16
C GLU A 264 -10.58 11.22 -2.39
N ILE A 265 -9.43 10.66 -2.74
CA ILE A 265 -8.11 11.05 -2.23
C ILE A 265 -7.35 11.71 -3.38
N GLU A 266 -7.12 13.01 -3.27
CA GLU A 266 -6.26 13.75 -4.18
C GLU A 266 -4.80 13.61 -3.74
N VAL A 267 -3.92 13.06 -4.58
CA VAL A 267 -2.52 12.73 -4.26
C VAL A 267 -1.56 13.58 -5.10
N GLY A 268 -0.39 13.90 -4.53
CA GLY A 268 0.70 14.58 -5.24
C GLY A 268 0.60 16.11 -5.27
N LYS A 269 -0.31 16.70 -4.48
CA LYS A 269 -0.37 18.15 -4.25
C LYS A 269 -0.11 18.45 -2.77
N PRO A 270 0.72 19.46 -2.46
CA PRO A 270 0.98 19.85 -1.08
C PRO A 270 -0.30 20.37 -0.43
N VAL A 271 -0.60 19.85 0.76
CA VAL A 271 -1.66 20.35 1.63
C VAL A 271 -1.02 21.33 2.61
N GLN A 272 -1.26 22.62 2.39
CA GLN A 272 -0.72 23.66 3.25
C GLN A 272 -1.40 23.61 4.62
N GLU A 273 -0.59 23.72 5.68
CA GLU A 273 -1.07 23.88 7.06
C GLU A 273 -2.10 22.83 7.52
N ARG A 274 -1.84 21.53 7.30
CA ARG A 274 -2.75 20.47 7.78
C ARG A 274 -3.01 20.61 9.28
N ARG A 275 -4.22 21.06 9.63
CA ARG A 275 -4.65 21.28 11.03
C ARG A 275 -5.09 19.99 11.72
N SER A 276 -5.66 19.06 10.97
CA SER A 276 -6.07 17.75 11.49
C SER A 276 -5.47 16.61 10.68
N ARG A 277 -4.97 15.60 11.40
CA ARG A 277 -4.48 14.33 10.85
C ARG A 277 -5.51 13.20 10.93
N GLN A 278 -6.69 13.49 11.45
CA GLN A 278 -7.83 12.58 11.50
C GLN A 278 -9.09 13.34 11.08
N ILE A 279 -9.78 12.83 10.08
CA ILE A 279 -11.02 13.42 9.57
C ILE A 279 -12.06 12.30 9.53
N ARG A 280 -13.22 12.53 10.13
CA ARG A 280 -14.33 11.57 10.10
C ARG A 280 -15.39 12.05 9.12
N PHE A 281 -15.73 11.20 8.17
CA PHE A 281 -16.85 11.38 7.25
C PHE A 281 -18.02 10.53 7.74
N ALA A 282 -19.14 11.16 8.06
CA ALA A 282 -20.39 10.45 8.31
C ALA A 282 -21.03 10.07 6.98
N PHE A 283 -21.65 8.89 6.93
CA PHE A 283 -22.46 8.44 5.80
C PHE A 283 -23.90 8.39 6.31
N ASP A 284 -24.79 9.08 5.60
CA ASP A 284 -26.23 9.10 5.89
C ASP A 284 -26.93 7.84 5.35
#